data_AF-A0A1R1YEP1-F1
#
_entry.id   AF-A0A1R1YEP1-F1
#
_cell.length_a   1.000
_cell.length_b   1.000
_cell.length_c   1.000
_cell.angle_alpha   90.00
_cell.angle_beta   90.00
_cell.angle_gamma   90.00
#
_symmetry.space_group_name_H-M   'P 1'
#
loop_
_entity.id
_entity.type
_entity.pdbx_description
1 polymer ?
#
loop_
_entity_poly.entity_id
_entity_poly.type
_entity_poly.pdbx_seq_one_letter_code
_entity_poly.pdbx_strand_id
1 'polypeptide(L)'
;MPEIPFGNPIPEYSSYGTSVSLPKWQDNINYEEGVPSAIAAMKSGYPRFFIALNIRRAEYCLHLIEVSKQAESGRSRAEQLAVGSSSSSNSRGGGGGGVIAAVVSGSVKTPSYYKRPAALNNRSGASAQVDGAPAANCAAISDELEETESLRFIEERYGRNLNSRLAEESKLILKKRISGIIVESGSELASGRDHAEQFVSRGVSNLSESDVFLTPTGMSSIFHTHRTILDFIKSEKSICFGFPYTDTLKILSSFGPGSHFFGLGEGSDYDELEALLSSGTEQIAALFTETPSNPLLKTPDLQRLRSLADKYKFVLVVDDSIGNFVNLDTLNLADVVVSSLTKLFSGDSNVMGGRY
;
A
#
# COMPACT_ATOMS: atom_id res chain seq x y z
N MET A 1 -0.63 13.27 -31.38
CA MET A 1 -0.17 12.00 -30.78
C MET A 1 -1.18 10.93 -31.13
N PRO A 2 -0.78 9.66 -31.37
CA PRO A 2 -1.73 8.56 -31.46
C PRO A 2 -2.59 8.52 -30.18
N GLU A 3 -3.89 8.27 -30.34
CA GLU A 3 -4.84 8.22 -29.23
C GLU A 3 -4.61 6.92 -28.44
N ILE A 4 -3.98 7.03 -27.27
CA ILE A 4 -3.71 5.88 -26.40
C ILE A 4 -5.04 5.46 -25.75
N PRO A 5 -5.51 4.22 -25.92
CA PRO A 5 -6.82 3.83 -25.40
C PRO A 5 -6.88 3.87 -23.87
N PHE A 6 -8.07 4.15 -23.33
CA PHE A 6 -8.34 4.18 -21.88
C PHE A 6 -7.72 2.98 -21.15
N GLY A 7 -7.07 3.25 -20.02
CA GLY A 7 -6.47 2.24 -19.16
C GLY A 7 -5.11 1.71 -19.61
N ASN A 8 -4.60 2.10 -20.80
CA ASN A 8 -3.29 1.64 -21.27
C ASN A 8 -2.14 2.49 -20.70
N PRO A 9 -0.95 1.90 -20.50
CA PRO A 9 0.20 2.62 -19.98
C PRO A 9 0.69 3.70 -20.94
N ILE A 10 1.32 4.72 -20.36
CA ILE A 10 2.03 5.78 -21.08
C ILE A 10 3.51 5.76 -20.63
N PRO A 11 4.48 5.57 -21.53
CA PRO A 11 4.35 5.30 -22.97
C PRO A 11 3.67 3.95 -23.27
N GLU A 12 3.03 3.87 -24.45
CA GLU A 12 2.38 2.64 -24.90
C GLU A 12 3.41 1.49 -24.96
N TYR A 13 2.99 0.27 -24.61
CA TYR A 13 3.82 -0.95 -24.56
C TYR A 13 4.89 -1.01 -23.46
N SER A 14 4.99 -0.03 -22.56
CA SER A 14 5.83 -0.19 -21.38
C SER A 14 5.20 -1.18 -20.40
N SER A 15 5.82 -2.35 -20.24
CA SER A 15 5.42 -3.37 -19.24
C SER A 15 5.52 -2.86 -17.80
N TYR A 16 6.29 -1.80 -17.59
CA TYR A 16 6.53 -1.16 -16.29
C TYR A 16 6.00 0.28 -16.25
N GLY A 17 5.20 0.70 -17.24
CA GLY A 17 4.63 2.03 -17.26
C GLY A 17 3.72 2.23 -16.05
N THR A 18 3.90 3.32 -15.34
CA THR A 18 3.14 3.71 -14.13
C THR A 18 2.22 4.91 -14.35
N SER A 19 2.20 5.44 -15.57
CA SER A 19 1.23 6.45 -16.04
C SER A 19 0.18 5.77 -16.91
N VAL A 20 -1.05 6.27 -16.89
CA VAL A 20 -2.21 5.67 -17.58
C VAL A 20 -2.97 6.69 -18.41
N SER A 21 -3.50 6.24 -19.56
CA SER A 21 -4.39 7.05 -20.39
C SER A 21 -5.81 7.09 -19.84
N LEU A 22 -6.30 8.30 -19.55
CA LEU A 22 -7.68 8.62 -19.19
C LEU A 22 -8.19 9.73 -20.13
N PRO A 23 -8.47 9.42 -21.40
CA PRO A 23 -8.57 10.43 -22.45
C PRO A 23 -9.82 11.33 -22.33
N LYS A 24 -10.92 10.85 -21.72
CA LYS A 24 -12.16 11.61 -21.57
C LYS A 24 -12.44 11.96 -20.11
N TRP A 25 -13.16 13.06 -19.87
CA TRP A 25 -13.65 13.42 -18.53
C TRP A 25 -14.51 12.31 -17.92
N GLN A 26 -15.37 11.69 -18.74
CA GLN A 26 -16.19 10.57 -18.29
C GLN A 26 -15.36 9.36 -17.85
N ASP A 27 -14.19 9.14 -18.45
CA ASP A 27 -13.30 8.05 -18.05
C ASP A 27 -12.72 8.29 -16.65
N ASN A 28 -12.42 9.55 -16.32
CA ASN A 28 -11.98 9.94 -14.99
C ASN A 28 -13.11 9.75 -13.97
N ILE A 29 -14.34 10.20 -14.28
CA ILE A 29 -15.52 9.98 -13.42
C ILE A 29 -15.73 8.48 -13.19
N ASN A 30 -15.76 7.68 -14.27
CA ASN A 30 -16.03 6.25 -14.17
C ASN A 30 -14.96 5.51 -13.36
N TYR A 31 -13.69 5.92 -13.46
CA TYR A 31 -12.62 5.40 -12.64
C TYR A 31 -12.82 5.75 -11.16
N GLU A 32 -13.09 7.02 -10.84
CA GLU A 32 -13.31 7.50 -9.46
C GLU A 32 -14.58 6.91 -8.81
N GLU A 33 -15.63 6.68 -9.60
CA GLU A 33 -16.86 6.03 -9.13
C GLU A 33 -16.73 4.50 -9.05
N GLY A 34 -15.62 3.93 -9.51
CA GLY A 34 -15.36 2.49 -9.45
C GLY A 34 -16.25 1.67 -10.39
N VAL A 35 -16.67 2.24 -11.52
CA VAL A 35 -17.51 1.55 -12.51
C VAL A 35 -16.81 0.26 -12.96
N PRO A 36 -17.45 -0.93 -12.87
CA PRO A 36 -16.77 -2.20 -13.10
C PRO A 36 -16.07 -2.33 -14.46
N SER A 37 -16.68 -1.82 -15.53
CA SER A 37 -16.09 -1.84 -16.87
C SER A 37 -14.85 -0.93 -16.97
N ALA A 38 -14.85 0.19 -16.26
CA ALA A 38 -13.72 1.11 -16.22
C ALA A 38 -12.54 0.48 -15.46
N ILE A 39 -12.79 -0.04 -14.26
CA ILE A 39 -11.76 -0.73 -13.46
C ILE A 39 -11.18 -1.94 -14.20
N ALA A 40 -12.01 -2.73 -14.88
CA ALA A 40 -11.57 -3.90 -15.64
C ALA A 40 -10.67 -3.55 -16.85
N ALA A 41 -10.83 -2.36 -17.43
CA ALA A 41 -10.02 -1.92 -18.57
C ALA A 41 -8.68 -1.28 -18.16
N MET A 42 -8.48 -0.95 -16.88
CA MET A 42 -7.21 -0.43 -16.36
C MET A 42 -6.11 -1.49 -16.43
N LYS A 43 -5.06 -1.22 -17.21
CA LYS A 43 -3.86 -2.08 -17.34
C LYS A 43 -2.67 -1.56 -16.54
N SER A 44 -2.66 -0.26 -16.28
CA SER A 44 -1.67 0.46 -15.48
C SER A 44 -2.36 1.60 -14.75
N GLY A 45 -1.68 2.22 -13.80
CA GLY A 45 -2.13 3.40 -13.10
C GLY A 45 -1.02 3.96 -12.21
N TYR A 46 -1.24 5.19 -11.76
CA TYR A 46 -0.32 5.86 -10.85
C TYR A 46 -0.16 5.03 -9.56
N PRO A 47 1.05 4.66 -9.12
CA PRO A 47 1.27 3.67 -8.05
C PRO A 47 0.62 4.05 -6.73
N ARG A 48 0.39 5.34 -6.51
CA ARG A 48 -0.35 5.80 -5.34
C ARG A 48 -1.79 5.31 -5.35
N PHE A 49 -2.48 5.22 -6.48
CA PHE A 49 -3.91 4.89 -6.53
C PHE A 49 -4.19 3.52 -7.14
N PHE A 50 -3.18 2.89 -7.73
CA PHE A 50 -3.33 1.65 -8.48
C PHE A 50 -2.36 0.58 -7.97
N ILE A 51 -2.89 -0.61 -7.64
CA ILE A 51 -2.02 -1.79 -7.42
C ILE A 51 -1.63 -2.33 -8.78
N ALA A 52 -0.34 -2.41 -9.05
CA ALA A 52 0.16 -2.93 -10.32
C ALA A 52 -0.32 -4.38 -10.57
N LEU A 53 -0.75 -4.67 -11.79
CA LEU A 53 -1.41 -5.95 -12.10
C LEU A 53 -0.48 -7.17 -11.92
N ASN A 54 0.82 -7.00 -12.09
CA ASN A 54 1.83 -8.01 -11.78
C ASN A 54 1.81 -8.39 -10.29
N ILE A 55 1.64 -7.43 -9.39
CA ILE A 55 1.53 -7.66 -7.96
C ILE A 55 0.24 -8.44 -7.64
N ARG A 56 -0.90 -8.02 -8.21
CA ARG A 56 -2.18 -8.76 -8.05
C ARG A 56 -2.10 -10.20 -8.56
N ARG A 57 -1.39 -10.43 -9.67
CA ARG A 57 -1.15 -11.77 -10.21
C ARG A 57 -0.27 -12.60 -9.27
N ALA A 58 0.79 -12.01 -8.72
CA ALA A 58 1.65 -12.68 -7.75
C ALA A 58 0.87 -13.08 -6.50
N GLU A 59 0.04 -12.18 -5.96
CA GLU A 59 -0.87 -12.46 -4.83
C GLU A 59 -1.82 -13.63 -5.15
N TYR A 60 -2.43 -13.64 -6.33
CA TYR A 60 -3.29 -14.74 -6.77
C TYR A 60 -2.53 -16.07 -6.89
N CYS A 61 -1.32 -16.07 -7.44
CA CYS A 61 -0.49 -17.27 -7.51
C CYS A 61 -0.10 -17.80 -6.13
N LEU A 62 0.26 -16.93 -5.19
CA LEU A 62 0.57 -17.30 -3.80
C LEU A 62 -0.65 -17.96 -3.13
N HIS A 63 -1.84 -17.38 -3.33
CA HIS A 63 -3.07 -17.96 -2.83
C HIS A 63 -3.34 -19.37 -3.39
N LEU A 64 -3.14 -19.58 -4.68
CA LEU A 64 -3.29 -20.91 -5.29
C LEU A 64 -2.29 -21.93 -4.71
N ILE A 65 -1.06 -21.51 -4.42
CA ILE A 65 -0.05 -22.36 -3.78
C ILE A 65 -0.49 -22.75 -2.36
N GLU A 66 -1.02 -21.80 -1.58
CA GLU A 66 -1.54 -22.07 -0.23
C GLU A 66 -2.72 -23.04 -0.25
N VAL A 67 -3.69 -22.82 -1.15
CA VAL A 67 -4.84 -23.73 -1.33
C VAL A 67 -4.36 -25.13 -1.74
N SER A 68 -3.35 -25.22 -2.62
CA SER A 68 -2.77 -26.51 -3.02
C SER A 68 -2.11 -27.21 -1.83
N LYS A 69 -1.31 -26.50 -1.02
CA LYS A 69 -0.69 -27.05 0.20
C LYS A 69 -1.71 -27.53 1.22
N GLN A 70 -2.81 -26.78 1.41
CA GLN A 70 -3.90 -27.19 2.29
C GLN A 70 -4.63 -28.43 1.77
N ALA A 71 -4.85 -28.52 0.44
CA ALA A 71 -5.45 -29.69 -0.19
C ALA A 71 -4.57 -30.94 -0.07
N GLU A 72 -3.24 -30.80 -0.22
CA GLU A 72 -2.27 -31.89 -0.03
C GLU A 72 -2.19 -32.35 1.42
N SER A 73 -2.17 -31.42 2.38
CA SER A 73 -2.21 -31.72 3.82
C SER A 73 -3.53 -32.40 4.22
N GLY A 74 -4.66 -31.93 3.66
CA GLY A 74 -5.97 -32.54 3.83
C GLY A 74 -6.06 -33.96 3.23
N ARG A 75 -5.45 -34.19 2.06
CA ARG A 75 -5.34 -35.53 1.46
C ARG A 75 -4.46 -36.46 2.30
N SER A 76 -3.32 -36.00 2.76
CA SER A 76 -2.43 -36.78 3.66
C SER A 76 -3.14 -37.16 4.96
N ARG A 77 -3.92 -36.24 5.55
CA ARG A 77 -4.75 -36.51 6.73
C ARG A 77 -5.90 -37.48 6.43
N ALA A 78 -6.55 -37.37 5.28
CA ALA A 78 -7.60 -38.30 4.85
C ALA A 78 -7.04 -39.70 4.55
N GLU A 79 -5.84 -39.79 3.97
CA GLU A 79 -5.12 -41.05 3.76
C GLU A 79 -4.71 -41.68 5.10
N GLN A 80 -4.21 -40.91 6.07
CA GLN A 80 -3.91 -41.42 7.42
C GLN A 80 -5.18 -41.93 8.15
N LEU A 81 -6.33 -41.27 7.98
CA LEU A 81 -7.62 -41.73 8.51
C LEU A 81 -8.16 -42.96 7.78
N ALA A 82 -7.90 -43.08 6.47
CA ALA A 82 -8.26 -44.24 5.67
C ALA A 82 -7.40 -45.48 6.01
N VAL A 83 -6.12 -45.29 6.35
CA VAL A 83 -5.24 -46.38 6.82
C VAL A 83 -5.67 -46.88 8.21
N GLY A 84 -6.20 -46.00 9.08
CA GLY A 84 -6.74 -46.36 10.39
C GLY A 84 -8.11 -47.04 10.40
N SER A 85 -8.80 -47.15 9.26
CA SER A 85 -10.16 -47.70 9.16
C SER A 85 -10.25 -48.99 8.33
N SER A 86 -9.13 -49.67 8.10
CA SER A 86 -9.10 -50.95 7.40
C SER A 86 -9.45 -52.15 8.31
N SER A 87 -10.70 -52.22 8.76
CA SER A 87 -11.35 -53.51 9.08
C SER A 87 -12.88 -53.43 8.91
N SER A 88 -13.37 -53.74 7.70
CA SER A 88 -14.57 -54.59 7.41
C SER A 88 -15.22 -54.30 6.04
N SER A 89 -15.01 -55.24 5.13
CA SER A 89 -15.90 -55.80 4.09
C SER A 89 -16.90 -54.95 3.25
N ASN A 90 -16.64 -55.02 1.94
CA ASN A 90 -17.52 -55.36 0.80
C ASN A 90 -18.68 -54.46 0.29
N SER A 91 -18.43 -53.92 -0.91
CA SER A 91 -19.13 -54.18 -2.19
C SER A 91 -20.22 -53.20 -2.70
N ARG A 92 -20.10 -52.98 -4.03
CA ARG A 92 -21.06 -52.45 -5.05
C ARG A 92 -21.03 -50.95 -5.39
N GLY A 93 -20.27 -50.64 -6.44
CA GLY A 93 -20.79 -50.21 -7.75
C GLY A 93 -21.44 -48.83 -7.92
N GLY A 94 -20.81 -47.98 -8.74
CA GLY A 94 -21.50 -47.01 -9.62
C GLY A 94 -21.14 -45.54 -9.41
N GLY A 95 -20.75 -44.86 -10.50
CA GLY A 95 -20.88 -43.40 -10.64
C GLY A 95 -19.58 -42.59 -10.55
N GLY A 96 -18.81 -42.57 -11.64
CA GLY A 96 -17.78 -41.56 -11.86
C GLY A 96 -18.38 -40.27 -12.41
N GLY A 97 -17.88 -39.13 -11.92
CA GLY A 97 -18.13 -37.79 -12.49
C GLY A 97 -18.87 -36.85 -11.54
N GLY A 98 -18.14 -36.03 -10.77
CA GLY A 98 -18.82 -35.01 -9.96
C GLY A 98 -17.99 -34.13 -9.01
N VAL A 99 -16.65 -34.16 -9.01
CA VAL A 99 -15.86 -33.46 -7.97
C VAL A 99 -15.00 -32.29 -8.50
N ILE A 100 -14.90 -32.07 -9.81
CA ILE A 100 -13.93 -31.10 -10.36
C ILE A 100 -14.51 -29.69 -10.60
N ALA A 101 -15.84 -29.48 -10.48
CA ALA A 101 -16.46 -28.22 -10.90
C ALA A 101 -16.60 -27.12 -9.80
N ALA A 102 -16.32 -27.40 -8.52
CA ALA A 102 -16.67 -26.49 -7.42
C ALA A 102 -15.58 -25.51 -6.96
N VAL A 103 -14.37 -25.55 -7.53
CA VAL A 103 -13.21 -24.80 -6.98
C VAL A 103 -12.98 -23.43 -7.66
N VAL A 104 -13.74 -23.09 -8.72
CA VAL A 104 -13.42 -21.92 -9.58
C VAL A 104 -14.21 -20.64 -9.23
N SER A 105 -15.09 -20.62 -8.22
CA SER A 105 -15.92 -19.43 -7.93
C SER A 105 -15.42 -18.53 -6.78
N GLY A 106 -14.15 -18.64 -6.39
CA GLY A 106 -13.56 -17.75 -5.39
C GLY A 106 -13.35 -16.34 -5.95
N SER A 107 -14.30 -15.43 -5.70
CA SER A 107 -14.10 -13.99 -5.96
C SER A 107 -12.88 -13.52 -5.15
N VAL A 108 -11.85 -13.04 -5.85
CA VAL A 108 -10.68 -12.39 -5.25
C VAL A 108 -11.18 -11.21 -4.44
N LYS A 109 -11.17 -11.33 -3.11
CA LYS A 109 -11.52 -10.22 -2.22
C LYS A 109 -10.41 -9.18 -2.33
N THR A 110 -10.71 -8.04 -2.93
CA THR A 110 -9.84 -6.87 -2.83
C THR A 110 -9.55 -6.59 -1.35
N PRO A 111 -8.29 -6.38 -0.95
CA PRO A 111 -7.94 -5.97 0.41
C PRO A 111 -8.80 -4.78 0.84
N SER A 112 -9.26 -4.79 2.10
CA SER A 112 -10.19 -3.79 2.66
C SER A 112 -9.76 -2.34 2.41
N TYR A 113 -8.46 -2.12 2.27
CA TYR A 113 -7.85 -0.81 2.02
C TYR A 113 -8.32 -0.14 0.72
N TYR A 114 -8.73 -0.90 -0.29
CA TYR A 114 -9.26 -0.38 -1.56
C TYR A 114 -10.79 -0.39 -1.62
N LYS A 115 -11.47 -0.87 -0.57
CA LYS A 115 -12.92 -0.79 -0.49
C LYS A 115 -13.26 0.55 0.14
N ARG A 116 -13.99 1.39 -0.60
CA ARG A 116 -14.70 2.54 0.01
C ARG A 116 -15.44 2.04 1.25
N PRO A 117 -15.51 2.81 2.35
CA PRO A 117 -16.51 2.56 3.38
C PRO A 117 -17.85 2.43 2.67
N ALA A 118 -18.64 1.41 3.01
CA ALA A 118 -19.91 1.15 2.34
C ALA A 118 -20.73 2.44 2.34
N ALA A 119 -20.86 3.09 1.18
CA ALA A 119 -21.92 4.06 0.99
C ALA A 119 -23.22 3.29 1.21
N LEU A 120 -24.03 3.75 2.16
CA LEU A 120 -25.36 3.21 2.42
C LEU A 120 -26.10 3.16 1.09
N ASN A 121 -26.30 1.94 0.57
CA ASN A 121 -27.02 1.68 -0.67
C ASN A 121 -28.44 2.24 -0.53
N ASN A 122 -28.74 3.36 -1.18
CA ASN A 122 -30.12 3.77 -1.41
C ASN A 122 -30.74 2.81 -2.43
N ARG A 123 -31.43 1.78 -1.91
CA ARG A 123 -32.29 0.92 -2.69
C ARG A 123 -33.61 1.64 -2.95
N SER A 124 -33.77 2.15 -4.17
CA SER A 124 -35.09 2.29 -4.80
C SER A 124 -34.92 2.38 -6.31
N GLY A 125 -35.07 1.25 -7.00
CA GLY A 125 -35.27 1.21 -8.44
C GLY A 125 -36.75 0.99 -8.77
N ALA A 126 -37.28 1.74 -9.74
CA ALA A 126 -38.01 1.25 -10.92
C ALA A 126 -38.84 2.37 -11.61
N SER A 127 -38.52 2.59 -12.90
CA SER A 127 -39.32 3.04 -14.07
C SER A 127 -40.53 4.00 -13.92
N ALA A 128 -40.56 5.08 -14.72
CA ALA A 128 -41.44 5.29 -15.90
C ALA A 128 -41.62 6.79 -16.25
N GLN A 129 -42.15 7.04 -17.45
CA GLN A 129 -42.22 8.28 -18.24
C GLN A 129 -42.83 9.56 -17.60
N VAL A 130 -42.24 10.70 -17.99
CA VAL A 130 -42.79 11.97 -18.52
C VAL A 130 -44.17 12.51 -18.05
N ASP A 131 -44.14 13.81 -17.71
CA ASP A 131 -45.20 14.84 -17.62
C ASP A 131 -45.92 15.11 -16.28
N GLY A 132 -45.89 16.40 -15.90
CA GLY A 132 -46.82 17.04 -14.97
C GLY A 132 -46.25 17.33 -13.58
N ALA A 133 -45.80 18.58 -13.34
CA ALA A 133 -45.57 19.08 -11.99
C ALA A 133 -46.87 19.10 -11.17
N PRO A 134 -46.79 18.85 -9.86
CA PRO A 134 -47.24 19.87 -8.93
C PRO A 134 -46.17 20.21 -7.88
N ALA A 135 -46.07 21.50 -7.58
CA ALA A 135 -45.11 22.13 -6.69
C ALA A 135 -45.37 21.81 -5.20
N ALA A 136 -45.19 20.55 -4.79
CA ALA A 136 -45.30 20.15 -3.38
C ALA A 136 -44.07 19.40 -2.83
N ASN A 137 -43.10 19.01 -3.67
CA ASN A 137 -41.94 18.22 -3.23
C ASN A 137 -40.63 18.99 -3.02
N CYS A 138 -40.55 20.31 -3.32
CA CYS A 138 -39.29 21.05 -3.13
C CYS A 138 -38.93 21.28 -1.66
N ALA A 139 -39.90 21.35 -0.74
CA ALA A 139 -39.63 21.64 0.67
C ALA A 139 -39.15 20.40 1.47
N ALA A 140 -39.71 19.23 1.18
CA ALA A 140 -39.30 17.99 1.85
C ALA A 140 -37.91 17.50 1.39
N ILE A 141 -37.57 17.74 0.10
CA ILE A 141 -36.26 17.40 -0.45
C ILE A 141 -35.18 18.36 0.08
N SER A 142 -35.50 19.64 0.30
CA SER A 142 -34.55 20.59 0.90
C SER A 142 -34.27 20.28 2.37
N ASP A 143 -35.29 19.92 3.16
CA ASP A 143 -35.13 19.59 4.57
C ASP A 143 -34.37 18.27 4.76
N GLU A 144 -34.62 17.23 3.95
CA GLU A 144 -33.84 15.98 3.99
C GLU A 144 -32.38 16.19 3.54
N LEU A 145 -32.13 17.05 2.54
CA LEU A 145 -30.78 17.40 2.11
C LEU A 145 -30.03 18.20 3.18
N GLU A 146 -30.68 19.16 3.84
CA GLU A 146 -30.10 19.96 4.93
C GLU A 146 -29.83 19.12 6.19
N GLU A 147 -30.73 18.18 6.54
CA GLU A 147 -30.49 17.24 7.64
C GLU A 147 -29.34 16.28 7.32
N THR A 148 -29.26 15.79 6.08
CA THR A 148 -28.18 14.89 5.66
C THR A 148 -26.82 15.62 5.64
N GLU A 149 -26.78 16.87 5.15
CA GLU A 149 -25.58 17.71 5.21
C GLU A 149 -25.20 18.05 6.65
N SER A 150 -26.17 18.31 7.53
CA SER A 150 -25.94 18.59 8.95
C SER A 150 -25.42 17.36 9.69
N LEU A 151 -25.99 16.18 9.45
CA LEU A 151 -25.52 14.91 10.02
C LEU A 151 -24.13 14.56 9.52
N ARG A 152 -23.87 14.76 8.23
CA ARG A 152 -22.54 14.58 7.63
C ARG A 152 -21.53 15.57 8.23
N PHE A 153 -21.90 16.83 8.41
CA PHE A 153 -21.08 17.84 9.06
C PHE A 153 -20.77 17.47 10.52
N ILE A 154 -21.76 16.96 11.27
CA ILE A 154 -21.55 16.48 12.64
C ILE A 154 -20.68 15.22 12.68
N GLU A 155 -20.87 14.27 11.76
CA GLU A 155 -20.07 13.05 11.66
C GLU A 155 -18.61 13.36 11.29
N GLU A 156 -18.38 14.19 10.27
CA GLU A 156 -17.06 14.58 9.80
C GLU A 156 -16.32 15.43 10.86
N ARG A 157 -17.04 16.27 11.61
CA ARG A 157 -16.42 17.20 12.58
C ARG A 157 -16.31 16.62 13.99
N TYR A 158 -17.23 15.74 14.40
CA TYR A 158 -17.33 15.23 15.77
C TYR A 158 -17.48 13.70 15.88
N GLY A 159 -18.01 13.02 14.85
CA GLY A 159 -18.40 11.60 14.92
C GLY A 159 -17.28 10.58 14.67
N ARG A 160 -16.20 10.93 13.97
CA ARG A 160 -15.06 10.03 13.68
C ARG A 160 -13.86 10.19 14.62
N ASN A 161 -14.04 10.87 15.75
CA ASN A 161 -12.97 10.99 16.72
C ASN A 161 -12.89 9.71 17.56
N LEU A 162 -11.81 8.94 17.35
CA LEU A 162 -11.47 7.84 18.24
C LEU A 162 -11.38 8.36 19.67
N ASN A 163 -12.02 7.66 20.62
CA ASN A 163 -11.88 7.98 22.04
C ASN A 163 -10.38 8.01 22.39
N SER A 164 -9.91 9.09 23.02
CA SER A 164 -8.49 9.27 23.35
C SER A 164 -7.92 8.13 24.20
N ARG A 165 -8.76 7.41 24.95
CA ARG A 165 -8.37 6.21 25.70
C ARG A 165 -7.89 5.06 24.80
N LEU A 166 -8.38 4.99 23.56
CA LEU A 166 -8.01 3.97 22.58
C LEU A 166 -6.79 4.38 21.73
N ALA A 167 -6.22 5.56 21.96
CA ALA A 167 -5.16 6.11 21.11
C ALA A 167 -3.90 5.22 21.13
N GLU A 168 -3.47 4.75 22.30
CA GLU A 168 -2.27 3.91 22.43
C GLU A 168 -2.47 2.53 21.79
N GLU A 169 -3.63 1.91 22.01
CA GLU A 169 -3.99 0.65 21.36
C GLU A 169 -4.04 0.81 19.83
N SER A 170 -4.63 1.91 19.34
CA SER A 170 -4.72 2.18 17.90
C SER A 170 -3.36 2.44 17.28
N LYS A 171 -2.47 3.16 17.95
CA LYS A 171 -1.07 3.33 17.52
C LYS A 171 -0.36 1.98 17.45
N LEU A 172 -0.55 1.11 18.45
CA LEU A 172 0.05 -0.22 18.47
C LEU A 172 -0.46 -1.06 17.29
N ILE A 173 -1.77 -1.07 17.02
CA ILE A 173 -2.35 -1.77 15.87
C ILE A 173 -1.79 -1.22 14.55
N LEU A 174 -1.65 0.10 14.41
CA LEU A 174 -1.04 0.71 13.23
C LEU A 174 0.40 0.25 13.03
N LYS A 175 1.22 0.26 14.09
CA LYS A 175 2.61 -0.21 14.06
C LYS A 175 2.71 -1.69 13.69
N LYS A 176 1.85 -2.54 14.24
CA LYS A 176 1.76 -3.97 13.89
C LYS A 176 1.42 -4.17 12.41
N ARG A 177 0.44 -3.42 11.89
CA ARG A 177 0.08 -3.45 10.46
C ARG A 177 1.23 -3.01 9.56
N ILE A 178 1.94 -1.96 9.95
CA ILE A 178 3.08 -1.42 9.19
C ILE A 178 4.24 -2.44 9.16
N SER A 179 4.55 -3.07 10.30
CA SER A 179 5.60 -4.10 10.42
C SER A 179 5.24 -5.44 9.75
N GLY A 180 3.99 -5.63 9.32
CA GLY A 180 3.52 -6.88 8.69
C GLY A 180 3.00 -7.93 9.68
N ILE A 181 2.93 -7.60 10.96
CA ILE A 181 2.31 -8.45 12.00
C ILE A 181 0.80 -8.23 11.93
N ILE A 182 0.08 -9.03 11.15
CA ILE A 182 -1.38 -8.93 11.09
C ILE A 182 -1.99 -9.52 12.36
N VAL A 183 -2.70 -8.68 13.12
CA VAL A 183 -3.72 -9.09 14.09
C VAL A 183 -5.08 -8.84 13.45
N GLU A 184 -5.69 -9.86 12.84
CA GLU A 184 -7.13 -9.83 12.56
C GLU A 184 -7.89 -10.40 13.76
N SER A 185 -8.01 -9.60 14.82
CA SER A 185 -9.01 -9.83 15.86
C SER A 185 -10.29 -9.10 15.49
N GLY A 186 -11.10 -9.73 14.63
CA GLY A 186 -12.42 -9.24 14.26
C GLY A 186 -13.53 -10.09 14.89
N SER A 187 -14.23 -9.49 15.85
CA SER A 187 -15.46 -9.95 16.54
C SER A 187 -15.31 -10.92 17.70
N GLU A 188 -15.85 -10.50 18.85
CA GLU A 188 -16.01 -11.29 20.06
C GLU A 188 -17.04 -12.43 19.90
N LEU A 189 -16.84 -13.49 20.70
CA LEU A 189 -17.69 -14.65 20.96
C LEU A 189 -17.69 -15.81 19.94
N ALA A 190 -16.58 -16.55 19.86
CA ALA A 190 -16.66 -18.00 19.64
C ALA A 190 -15.40 -18.73 20.16
N SER A 191 -15.54 -19.32 21.37
CA SER A 191 -14.86 -20.52 21.87
C SER A 191 -13.36 -20.74 21.59
N GLY A 192 -12.57 -20.74 22.67
CA GLY A 192 -11.15 -21.07 22.74
C GLY A 192 -10.68 -22.21 21.83
N ARG A 193 -10.12 -21.83 20.69
CA ARG A 193 -9.20 -22.64 19.90
C ARG A 193 -7.99 -21.75 19.62
N ASP A 194 -6.80 -22.32 19.76
CA ASP A 194 -5.53 -21.65 19.49
C ASP A 194 -5.59 -20.93 18.13
N HIS A 195 -5.76 -19.61 18.19
CA HIS A 195 -5.67 -18.75 17.02
C HIS A 195 -4.18 -18.65 16.68
N ALA A 196 -3.72 -19.56 15.82
CA ALA A 196 -2.40 -19.44 15.22
C ALA A 196 -2.32 -18.08 14.51
N GLU A 197 -1.54 -17.17 15.09
CA GLU A 197 -1.21 -15.86 14.54
C GLU A 197 -0.73 -16.05 13.09
N GLN A 198 -1.50 -15.56 12.12
CA GLN A 198 -1.17 -15.74 10.71
C GLN A 198 -0.16 -14.64 10.33
N PHE A 199 1.11 -14.89 10.64
CA PHE A 199 2.21 -13.97 10.36
C PHE A 199 2.44 -13.82 8.85
N VAL A 200 2.28 -12.62 8.31
CA VAL A 200 2.80 -12.26 6.99
C VAL A 200 4.13 -11.55 7.20
N SER A 201 5.21 -12.33 7.37
CA SER A 201 6.56 -11.76 7.41
C SER A 201 6.86 -11.07 6.08
N ARG A 202 7.26 -9.79 6.11
CA ARG A 202 7.71 -9.03 4.92
C ARG A 202 9.12 -9.45 4.44
N GLY A 203 9.56 -10.66 4.77
CA GLY A 203 10.89 -11.15 4.42
C GLY A 203 12.05 -10.57 5.24
N VAL A 204 11.82 -9.51 6.03
CA VAL A 204 12.82 -8.94 6.93
C VAL A 204 12.81 -9.68 8.27
N SER A 205 13.92 -10.33 8.61
CA SER A 205 14.13 -10.92 9.93
C SER A 205 14.28 -9.83 10.99
N ASN A 206 13.66 -10.01 12.15
CA ASN A 206 13.77 -9.14 13.34
C ASN A 206 13.09 -7.76 13.23
N LEU A 207 12.16 -7.55 12.30
CA LEU A 207 11.29 -6.36 12.29
C LEU A 207 10.07 -6.58 13.20
N SER A 208 9.80 -5.63 14.11
CA SER A 208 8.68 -5.68 15.06
C SER A 208 7.94 -4.34 15.14
N GLU A 209 6.85 -4.27 15.90
CA GLU A 209 6.12 -3.02 16.11
C GLU A 209 6.94 -1.95 16.86
N SER A 210 7.97 -2.33 17.62
CA SER A 210 8.83 -1.38 18.31
C SER A 210 9.78 -0.66 17.36
N ASP A 211 10.00 -1.21 16.17
CA ASP A 211 10.85 -0.62 15.13
C ASP A 211 10.08 0.34 14.21
N VAL A 212 8.79 0.57 14.50
CA VAL A 212 7.96 1.53 13.74
C VAL A 212 7.69 2.77 14.58
N PHE A 213 8.14 3.92 14.08
CA PHE A 213 7.92 5.22 14.72
C PHE A 213 6.84 5.99 13.97
N LEU A 214 5.86 6.53 14.70
CA LEU A 214 4.80 7.35 14.12
C LEU A 214 5.08 8.82 14.39
N THR A 215 4.92 9.66 13.37
CA THR A 215 5.10 11.12 13.45
C THR A 215 3.86 11.86 12.97
N PRO A 216 3.70 13.16 13.33
CA PRO A 216 2.54 13.94 12.90
C PRO A 216 2.43 14.15 11.38
N THR A 217 3.54 14.10 10.64
CA THR A 217 3.59 14.26 9.18
C THR A 217 4.74 13.44 8.58
N GLY A 218 4.68 13.17 7.27
CA GLY A 218 5.79 12.54 6.53
C GLY A 218 7.10 13.36 6.57
N MET A 219 7.01 14.70 6.46
CA MET A 219 8.21 15.55 6.60
C MET A 219 8.82 15.47 8.01
N SER A 220 7.97 15.32 9.03
CA SER A 220 8.43 15.07 10.39
C SER A 220 9.15 13.73 10.51
N SER A 221 8.74 12.70 9.75
CA SER A 221 9.45 11.42 9.69
C SER A 221 10.86 11.59 9.12
N ILE A 222 11.00 12.31 8.00
CA ILE A 222 12.29 12.60 7.38
C ILE A 222 13.19 13.38 8.35
N PHE A 223 12.63 14.42 9.00
CA PHE A 223 13.35 15.22 9.99
C PHE A 223 13.85 14.38 11.18
N HIS A 224 12.99 13.58 11.80
CA HIS A 224 13.37 12.76 12.95
C HIS A 224 14.34 11.64 12.57
N THR A 225 14.18 11.05 11.38
CA THR A 225 15.13 10.06 10.83
C THR A 225 16.51 10.67 10.69
N HIS A 226 16.61 11.83 10.01
CA HIS A 226 17.87 12.53 9.83
C HIS A 226 18.50 12.91 11.18
N ARG A 227 17.70 13.43 12.12
CA ARG A 227 18.19 13.81 13.44
C ARG A 227 18.72 12.62 14.22
N THR A 228 17.99 11.51 14.23
CA THR A 228 18.38 10.27 14.90
C THR A 228 19.71 9.78 14.33
N ILE A 229 19.85 9.74 13.00
CA ILE A 229 21.10 9.32 12.35
C ILE A 229 22.27 10.22 12.77
N LEU A 230 22.10 11.55 12.75
CA LEU A 230 23.16 12.50 13.13
C LEU A 230 23.53 12.44 14.62
N ASP A 231 22.63 12.02 15.51
CA ASP A 231 22.93 11.84 16.92
C ASP A 231 23.86 10.62 17.16
N PHE A 232 23.83 9.62 16.27
CA PHE A 232 24.70 8.43 16.32
C PHE A 232 25.95 8.53 15.42
N ILE A 233 25.82 9.17 14.25
CA ILE A 233 26.88 9.33 13.26
C ILE A 233 27.33 10.80 13.29
N LYS A 234 28.38 11.07 14.07
CA LYS A 234 28.85 12.43 14.37
C LYS A 234 29.54 13.16 13.20
N SER A 235 29.71 12.52 12.05
CA SER A 235 30.55 13.00 10.95
C SER A 235 29.76 13.21 9.65
N GLU A 236 30.04 14.35 9.03
CA GLU A 236 29.85 14.78 7.63
C GLU A 236 28.44 14.69 7.02
N LYS A 237 28.33 15.30 5.83
CA LYS A 237 27.06 15.66 5.17
C LYS A 237 26.21 14.45 4.84
N SER A 238 24.91 14.69 4.69
CA SER A 238 23.97 13.73 4.11
C SER A 238 23.90 13.89 2.59
N ILE A 239 23.51 12.85 1.88
CA ILE A 239 23.28 12.87 0.44
C ILE A 239 21.78 12.89 0.17
N CYS A 240 21.36 13.79 -0.71
CA CYS A 240 20.04 13.79 -1.33
C CYS A 240 20.20 13.27 -2.76
N PHE A 241 19.74 12.05 -3.02
CA PHE A 241 19.91 11.38 -4.32
C PHE A 241 18.57 11.29 -5.07
N GLY A 242 18.55 11.80 -6.28
CA GLY A 242 17.35 12.07 -7.07
C GLY A 242 16.71 13.40 -6.72
N PHE A 243 15.46 13.56 -7.14
CA PHE A 243 14.65 14.75 -6.90
C PHE A 243 13.50 14.43 -5.91
N PRO A 244 13.80 14.19 -4.62
CA PRO A 244 12.75 13.97 -3.63
C PRO A 244 11.97 15.27 -3.38
N TYR A 245 10.83 15.16 -2.69
CA TYR A 245 10.03 16.32 -2.30
C TYR A 245 10.90 17.46 -1.74
N THR A 246 10.71 18.69 -2.25
CA THR A 246 11.66 19.81 -2.15
C THR A 246 12.17 20.11 -0.74
N ASP A 247 11.33 19.86 0.27
CA ASP A 247 11.69 20.13 1.66
C ASP A 247 12.66 19.09 2.25
N THR A 248 12.82 17.90 1.64
CA THR A 248 13.83 16.91 2.03
C THR A 248 15.23 17.49 1.89
N LEU A 249 15.57 18.07 0.74
CA LEU A 249 16.88 18.70 0.53
C LEU A 249 17.13 19.82 1.55
N LYS A 250 16.12 20.66 1.83
CA LYS A 250 16.23 21.73 2.83
C LYS A 250 16.45 21.18 4.23
N ILE A 251 15.76 20.10 4.61
CA ILE A 251 15.95 19.46 5.91
C ILE A 251 17.40 19.01 6.07
N LEU A 252 17.93 18.32 5.06
CA LEU A 252 19.30 17.81 5.09
C LEU A 252 20.33 18.95 5.10
N SER A 253 20.10 19.99 4.30
CA SER A 253 21.00 21.15 4.21
C SER A 253 20.99 22.04 5.45
N SER A 254 19.81 22.28 6.06
CA SER A 254 19.64 23.28 7.12
C SER A 254 19.71 22.71 8.54
N PHE A 255 19.41 21.42 8.72
CA PHE A 255 19.35 20.78 10.05
C PHE A 255 20.44 19.72 10.24
N GLY A 256 21.62 19.95 9.65
CA GLY A 256 22.82 19.12 9.75
C GLY A 256 24.07 19.86 9.24
N PRO A 257 25.20 19.17 9.03
CA PRO A 257 26.44 19.74 8.50
C PRO A 257 26.37 20.23 7.03
N GLY A 258 25.20 20.12 6.39
CA GLY A 258 24.97 20.36 4.96
C GLY A 258 24.63 19.06 4.22
N SER A 259 24.40 19.18 2.92
CA SER A 259 24.10 18.02 2.07
C SER A 259 24.71 18.11 0.68
N HIS A 260 25.07 16.96 0.11
CA HIS A 260 25.30 16.82 -1.33
C HIS A 260 23.99 16.52 -2.05
N PHE A 261 23.86 17.05 -3.27
CA PHE A 261 22.64 16.91 -4.05
C PHE A 261 22.95 16.37 -5.44
N PHE A 262 22.43 15.18 -5.71
CA PHE A 262 22.50 14.49 -7.00
C PHE A 262 21.09 14.48 -7.59
N GLY A 263 20.69 15.59 -8.21
CA GLY A 263 19.28 15.85 -8.53
C GLY A 263 18.69 15.00 -9.66
N LEU A 264 19.51 14.39 -10.52
CA LEU A 264 19.02 13.54 -11.60
C LEU A 264 18.66 12.15 -11.06
N GLY A 265 19.45 11.63 -10.12
CA GLY A 265 19.30 10.31 -9.52
C GLY A 265 19.56 9.16 -10.49
N GLU A 266 20.25 9.43 -11.60
CA GLU A 266 20.55 8.48 -12.66
C GLU A 266 21.83 8.87 -13.42
N GLY A 267 22.34 7.96 -14.25
CA GLY A 267 23.46 8.24 -15.15
C GLY A 267 24.69 8.75 -14.41
N SER A 268 25.17 9.94 -14.81
CA SER A 268 26.40 10.57 -14.29
C SER A 268 26.38 10.81 -12.78
N ASP A 269 25.20 10.97 -12.18
CA ASP A 269 25.08 11.16 -10.73
C ASP A 269 25.66 9.97 -9.95
N TYR A 270 25.60 8.76 -10.50
CA TYR A 270 26.24 7.60 -9.87
C TYR A 270 27.77 7.66 -9.97
N ASP A 271 28.30 8.11 -11.09
CA ASP A 271 29.75 8.20 -11.29
C ASP A 271 30.35 9.26 -10.35
N GLU A 272 29.67 10.40 -10.20
CA GLU A 272 30.03 11.46 -9.26
C GLU A 272 29.87 11.00 -7.80
N LEU A 273 28.79 10.28 -7.47
CA LEU A 273 28.58 9.69 -6.15
C LEU A 273 29.71 8.72 -5.81
N GLU A 274 30.09 7.82 -6.71
CA GLU A 274 31.16 6.86 -6.47
C GLU A 274 32.54 7.54 -6.35
N ALA A 275 32.78 8.60 -7.12
CA ALA A 275 33.99 9.40 -6.99
C ALA A 275 34.07 10.11 -5.62
N LEU A 276 32.96 10.70 -5.17
CA LEU A 276 32.83 11.32 -3.85
C LEU A 276 33.08 10.32 -2.72
N LEU A 277 32.45 9.15 -2.80
CA LEU A 277 32.60 8.11 -1.78
C LEU A 277 34.02 7.51 -1.77
N SER A 278 34.66 7.40 -2.95
CA SER A 278 36.00 6.81 -3.09
C SER A 278 37.14 7.77 -2.73
N SER A 279 36.91 9.09 -2.74
CA SER A 279 37.92 10.07 -2.34
C SER A 279 38.33 9.91 -0.88
N GLY A 280 37.41 9.40 -0.04
CA GLY A 280 37.59 9.28 1.41
C GLY A 280 37.75 10.62 2.12
N THR A 281 37.43 11.74 1.46
CA THR A 281 37.60 13.08 2.02
C THR A 281 36.58 13.40 3.09
N GLU A 282 35.40 12.78 3.02
CA GLU A 282 34.29 12.97 3.94
C GLU A 282 33.56 11.65 4.18
N GLN A 283 33.00 11.50 5.39
CA GLN A 283 32.26 10.31 5.81
C GLN A 283 30.75 10.54 5.73
N ILE A 284 30.10 10.10 4.67
CA ILE A 284 28.66 10.31 4.51
C ILE A 284 27.86 9.66 5.65
N ALA A 285 27.00 10.44 6.30
CA ALA A 285 26.14 9.92 7.37
C ALA A 285 25.00 9.06 6.81
N ALA A 286 24.30 9.60 5.82
CA ALA A 286 23.16 8.95 5.19
C ALA A 286 22.94 9.40 3.76
N LEU A 287 22.30 8.54 2.97
CA LEU A 287 21.76 8.85 1.66
C LEU A 287 20.24 8.72 1.70
N PHE A 288 19.55 9.79 1.34
CA PHE A 288 18.09 9.86 1.24
C PHE A 288 17.68 9.82 -0.21
N THR A 289 16.68 9.00 -0.52
CA THR A 289 16.11 8.93 -1.87
C THR A 289 14.62 8.58 -1.85
N GLU A 290 13.88 8.96 -2.89
CA GLU A 290 12.45 8.65 -3.05
C GLU A 290 12.26 7.55 -4.10
N THR A 291 11.37 6.60 -3.83
CA THR A 291 11.09 5.47 -4.71
C THR A 291 9.59 5.18 -4.81
N PRO A 292 8.98 5.45 -5.98
CA PRO A 292 9.45 6.31 -7.07
C PRO A 292 9.34 7.80 -6.70
N SER A 293 10.10 8.66 -7.37
CA SER A 293 10.06 10.12 -7.16
C SER A 293 8.78 10.78 -7.65
N ASN A 294 8.42 11.91 -7.06
CA ASN A 294 7.30 12.74 -7.51
C ASN A 294 7.81 14.07 -8.09
N PRO A 295 7.41 14.49 -9.31
CA PRO A 295 6.38 13.92 -10.19
C PRO A 295 6.88 12.94 -11.26
N LEU A 296 8.20 12.73 -11.37
CA LEU A 296 8.80 12.07 -12.52
C LEU A 296 8.68 10.54 -12.50
N LEU A 297 8.25 9.96 -11.38
CA LEU A 297 8.13 8.52 -11.15
C LEU A 297 9.43 7.74 -11.42
N LYS A 298 10.58 8.41 -11.24
CA LYS A 298 11.88 7.77 -11.40
C LYS A 298 12.20 6.95 -10.17
N THR A 299 12.75 5.76 -10.38
CA THR A 299 13.18 4.87 -9.30
C THR A 299 14.69 4.69 -9.44
N PRO A 300 15.49 5.18 -8.47
CA PRO A 300 16.91 4.86 -8.40
C PRO A 300 17.15 3.36 -8.29
N ASP A 301 18.34 2.91 -8.71
CA ASP A 301 18.77 1.53 -8.52
C ASP A 301 19.11 1.29 -7.04
N LEU A 302 18.10 0.87 -6.28
CA LEU A 302 18.23 0.60 -4.85
C LEU A 302 19.24 -0.51 -4.55
N GLN A 303 19.47 -1.46 -5.46
CA GLN A 303 20.48 -2.52 -5.27
C GLN A 303 21.90 -1.95 -5.37
N ARG A 304 22.13 -1.05 -6.34
CA ARG A 304 23.40 -0.31 -6.44
C ARG A 304 23.60 0.58 -5.23
N LEU A 305 22.59 1.35 -4.82
CA LEU A 305 22.68 2.22 -3.64
C LEU A 305 22.93 1.43 -2.35
N ARG A 306 22.27 0.27 -2.15
CA ARG A 306 22.53 -0.63 -1.02
C ARG A 306 23.97 -1.14 -1.02
N SER A 307 24.46 -1.57 -2.19
CA SER A 307 25.86 -2.04 -2.33
C SER A 307 26.87 -0.94 -1.98
N LEU A 308 26.60 0.30 -2.38
CA LEU A 308 27.41 1.46 -2.01
C LEU A 308 27.33 1.75 -0.51
N ALA A 309 26.14 1.73 0.07
CA ALA A 309 25.92 1.92 1.50
C ALA A 309 26.69 0.91 2.34
N ASP A 310 26.69 -0.37 1.93
CA ASP A 310 27.43 -1.43 2.61
C ASP A 310 28.94 -1.29 2.48
N LYS A 311 29.42 -0.83 1.32
CA LYS A 311 30.84 -0.63 1.04
C LYS A 311 31.42 0.57 1.80
N TYR A 312 30.71 1.70 1.79
CA TYR A 312 31.18 2.98 2.34
C TYR A 312 30.60 3.32 3.73
N LYS A 313 29.75 2.44 4.27
CA LYS A 313 29.23 2.49 5.65
C LYS A 313 28.41 3.75 5.97
N PHE A 314 27.44 4.05 5.13
CA PHE A 314 26.42 5.08 5.37
C PHE A 314 25.02 4.47 5.45
N VAL A 315 24.08 5.18 6.06
CA VAL A 315 22.68 4.73 6.20
C VAL A 315 21.90 5.02 4.92
N LEU A 316 21.21 4.04 4.37
CA LEU A 316 20.31 4.22 3.23
C LEU A 316 18.87 4.43 3.69
N VAL A 317 18.34 5.64 3.47
CA VAL A 317 16.97 6.02 3.79
C VAL A 317 16.14 6.11 2.51
N VAL A 318 15.06 5.33 2.44
CA VAL A 318 14.16 5.30 1.27
C VAL A 318 12.78 5.83 1.65
N ASP A 319 12.35 6.88 0.95
CA ASP A 319 10.97 7.37 1.00
C ASP A 319 10.11 6.61 -0.02
N ASP A 320 9.20 5.77 0.45
CA ASP A 320 8.33 4.93 -0.38
C ASP A 320 6.91 5.52 -0.57
N SER A 321 6.70 6.79 -0.19
CA SER A 321 5.37 7.42 -0.09
C SER A 321 4.51 7.29 -1.35
N ILE A 322 5.13 7.31 -2.54
CA ILE A 322 4.43 7.17 -3.83
C ILE A 322 4.16 5.72 -4.17
N GLY A 323 5.17 4.87 -3.93
CA GLY A 323 5.14 3.46 -4.28
C GLY A 323 4.11 2.71 -3.47
N ASN A 324 3.98 3.09 -2.19
CA ASN A 324 3.22 2.39 -1.16
C ASN A 324 3.76 0.97 -0.88
N PHE A 325 3.46 0.48 0.32
CA PHE A 325 3.94 -0.81 0.81
C PHE A 325 3.32 -2.03 0.14
N VAL A 326 2.28 -1.85 -0.69
CA VAL A 326 1.61 -2.94 -1.42
C VAL A 326 2.29 -3.16 -2.77
N ASN A 327 2.70 -2.10 -3.45
CA ASN A 327 3.38 -2.22 -4.74
C ASN A 327 4.88 -2.41 -4.63
N LEU A 328 5.51 -1.85 -3.59
CA LEU A 328 6.96 -1.90 -3.41
C LEU A 328 7.33 -2.46 -2.03
N ASP A 329 8.30 -3.37 -2.04
CA ASP A 329 8.98 -3.83 -0.85
C ASP A 329 10.42 -3.30 -0.84
N THR A 330 10.62 -2.17 -0.17
CA THR A 330 11.91 -1.49 -0.05
C THR A 330 12.67 -1.85 1.22
N LEU A 331 12.01 -2.50 2.20
CA LEU A 331 12.57 -2.79 3.51
C LEU A 331 13.79 -3.71 3.43
N ASN A 332 13.83 -4.60 2.43
CA ASN A 332 14.96 -5.50 2.21
C ASN A 332 16.23 -4.81 1.66
N LEU A 333 16.12 -3.55 1.21
CA LEU A 333 17.21 -2.79 0.59
C LEU A 333 17.53 -1.49 1.34
N ALA A 334 16.71 -1.06 2.29
CA ALA A 334 16.90 0.18 3.03
C ALA A 334 17.24 -0.11 4.50
N ASP A 335 18.02 0.78 5.11
CA ASP A 335 18.22 0.74 6.57
C ASP A 335 17.03 1.38 7.29
N VAL A 336 16.43 2.41 6.68
CA VAL A 336 15.21 3.08 7.18
C VAL A 336 14.25 3.34 6.03
N VAL A 337 12.96 3.04 6.21
CA VAL A 337 11.91 3.34 5.22
C VAL A 337 10.96 4.38 5.78
N VAL A 338 10.94 5.54 5.13
CA VAL A 338 10.07 6.66 5.50
C VAL A 338 8.82 6.64 4.61
N SER A 339 7.65 6.93 5.20
CA SER A 339 6.42 7.11 4.42
C SER A 339 5.54 8.24 4.96
N SER A 340 4.92 8.99 4.05
CA SER A 340 3.84 9.93 4.36
C SER A 340 2.50 9.21 4.47
N LEU A 341 2.03 9.00 5.70
CA LEU A 341 0.71 8.41 5.95
C LEU A 341 -0.44 9.38 5.58
N THR A 342 -0.15 10.68 5.49
CA THR A 342 -1.09 11.71 5.00
C THR A 342 -1.65 11.40 3.61
N LYS A 343 -0.90 10.66 2.79
CA LYS A 343 -1.23 10.45 1.37
C LYS A 343 -2.16 9.25 1.23
N LEU A 344 -1.67 8.16 0.64
CA LEU A 344 -2.50 7.00 0.34
C LEU A 344 -3.02 6.32 1.60
N PHE A 345 -2.22 6.29 2.68
CA PHE A 345 -2.60 5.61 3.91
C PHE A 345 -3.85 6.19 4.55
N SER A 346 -3.98 7.51 4.55
CA SER A 346 -5.23 8.19 4.87
C SER A 346 -6.27 7.97 3.77
N GLY A 347 -5.90 8.17 2.50
CA GLY A 347 -6.77 7.99 1.33
C GLY A 347 -7.81 9.10 1.15
N ASP A 348 -8.33 9.65 2.25
CA ASP A 348 -9.41 10.62 2.30
C ASP A 348 -8.95 12.07 2.51
N SER A 349 -7.63 12.31 2.59
CA SER A 349 -7.04 13.65 2.81
C SER A 349 -7.55 14.38 4.08
N ASN A 350 -7.98 13.62 5.08
CA ASN A 350 -8.60 14.13 6.30
C ASN A 350 -7.68 14.05 7.54
N VAL A 351 -6.52 13.40 7.42
CA VAL A 351 -5.55 13.26 8.52
C VAL A 351 -4.13 13.33 7.99
N MET A 352 -3.25 13.95 8.78
CA MET A 352 -1.82 13.92 8.52
C MET A 352 -1.13 12.90 9.41
N GLY A 353 -0.11 12.26 8.86
CA GLY A 353 0.74 11.33 9.59
C GLY A 353 1.97 10.97 8.80
N GLY A 354 2.96 10.42 9.50
CA GLY A 354 4.15 9.85 8.90
C GLY A 354 4.64 8.65 9.69
N ARG A 355 5.52 7.88 9.07
CA ARG A 355 6.27 6.82 9.73
C ARG A 355 7.73 6.79 9.28
N TYR A 356 8.59 6.25 10.11
CA TYR A 356 9.94 5.80 9.74
C TYR A 356 10.36 4.59 10.55
#